data_AF-A0A6G0WTQ8-F1
#
_entry.id   AF-A0A6G0WTQ8-F1
#
_cell.length_a   1.000
_cell.length_b   1.000
_cell.length_c   1.000
_cell.angle_alpha   90.00
_cell.angle_beta   90.00
_cell.angle_gamma   90.00
#
_symmetry.space_group_name_H-M   'P 1'
#
loop_
_entity.id
_entity.type
_entity.pdbx_description
1 polymer ?
#
loop_
_entity_poly.entity_id
_entity_poly.type
_entity_poly.pdbx_seq_one_letter_code
_entity_poly.pdbx_strand_id
1 'polypeptide(L)'
;MSPTTINPNPVPTTAKPTTAVTTTPPPITTTPAPGGLTGMQGQLILQTNKIRAAHGLGPVAWDAALSVQMQQYADSCPGFKHGGPSGWQNLASNTPCTGDTCLKIVGAAWLWYDQEETKWNYDAHTCNGDWSVCGHFSNMMSPDVTKIACGWSQCSNGSYVWCNYEWSEMNPVVSRISGMTKDQLKASLIA
;
A
#
# COMPACT_ATOMS: atom_id res chain seq x y z
N MET A 1 30.08 36.07 -28.67
CA MET A 1 28.81 35.30 -28.57
C MET A 1 29.18 33.88 -28.21
N SER A 2 28.93 33.47 -26.96
CA SER A 2 29.17 32.11 -26.47
C SER A 2 27.94 31.66 -25.69
N PRO A 3 27.48 30.42 -25.85
CA PRO A 3 26.18 29.98 -25.38
C PRO A 3 26.19 29.67 -23.89
N THR A 4 25.17 30.17 -23.19
CA THR A 4 24.88 29.90 -21.78
C THR A 4 24.42 28.46 -21.61
N THR A 5 25.16 27.67 -20.84
CA THR A 5 24.74 26.34 -20.37
C THR A 5 23.61 26.48 -19.35
N ILE A 6 22.45 25.89 -19.63
CA ILE A 6 21.35 25.75 -18.67
C ILE A 6 21.74 24.65 -17.67
N ASN A 7 21.94 25.04 -16.42
CA ASN A 7 22.14 24.12 -15.30
C ASN A 7 20.76 23.55 -14.89
N PRO A 8 20.57 22.22 -14.77
CA PRO A 8 19.31 21.67 -14.28
C PRO A 8 19.14 21.99 -12.78
N ASN A 9 17.99 22.55 -12.43
CA ASN A 9 17.59 22.81 -11.05
C ASN A 9 17.67 21.53 -10.20
N PRO A 10 18.13 21.60 -8.94
CA PRO A 10 18.12 20.46 -8.04
C PRO A 10 16.68 20.08 -7.66
N VAL A 11 16.37 18.78 -7.75
CA VAL A 11 15.12 18.19 -7.25
C VAL A 11 15.04 18.41 -5.74
N PRO A 12 13.92 18.93 -5.18
CA PRO A 12 13.78 19.10 -3.74
C PRO A 12 13.74 17.73 -3.05
N THR A 13 14.79 17.38 -2.33
CA THR A 13 14.76 16.27 -1.37
C THR A 13 14.00 16.77 -0.13
N THR A 14 12.70 16.47 -0.02
CA THR A 14 11.96 16.70 1.21
C THR A 14 12.44 15.71 2.26
N ALA A 15 13.42 16.13 3.05
CA ALA A 15 13.83 15.43 4.26
C ALA A 15 12.67 15.37 5.26
N LYS A 16 12.53 14.22 5.93
CA LYS A 16 11.62 14.00 7.06
C LYS A 16 11.76 15.13 8.10
N PRO A 17 10.68 15.60 8.74
CA PRO A 17 10.77 16.40 9.95
C PRO A 17 11.38 15.56 11.08
N THR A 18 12.66 15.79 11.37
CA THR A 18 13.38 15.10 12.45
C THR A 18 12.99 15.70 13.80
N THR A 19 12.04 15.09 14.49
CA THR A 19 11.94 15.21 15.94
C THR A 19 12.75 14.08 16.56
N ALA A 20 13.88 14.42 17.16
CA ALA A 20 14.67 13.49 17.96
C ALA A 20 13.91 13.18 19.25
N VAL A 21 13.32 11.99 19.34
CA VAL A 21 12.80 11.46 20.60
C VAL A 21 13.72 10.33 21.03
N THR A 22 14.41 10.54 22.16
CA THR A 22 15.10 9.49 22.88
C THR A 22 14.05 8.53 23.45
N THR A 23 13.92 7.32 22.91
CA THR A 23 13.01 6.30 23.45
C THR A 23 13.73 4.99 23.72
N THR A 24 13.74 4.62 24.99
CA THR A 24 13.75 3.23 25.48
C THR A 24 12.82 2.38 24.60
N PRO A 25 13.19 1.13 24.23
CA PRO A 25 12.33 0.30 23.41
C PRO A 25 10.97 0.15 24.11
N PRO A 26 9.85 0.49 23.45
CA PRO A 26 8.55 0.26 24.05
C PRO A 26 8.39 -1.25 24.28
N PRO A 27 7.64 -1.66 25.33
CA PRO A 27 7.26 -3.05 25.45
C PRO A 27 6.56 -3.45 24.15
N ILE A 28 6.86 -4.64 23.64
CA ILE A 28 6.14 -5.26 22.53
C ILE A 28 4.70 -5.44 23.00
N THR A 29 3.87 -4.41 22.83
CA THR A 29 2.43 -4.53 22.98
C THR A 29 1.98 -5.41 21.83
N THR A 30 1.65 -6.65 22.18
CA THR A 30 0.92 -7.59 21.35
C THR A 30 -0.15 -6.86 20.57
N THR A 31 0.01 -6.81 19.25
CA THR A 31 -1.03 -6.44 18.28
C THR A 31 -2.33 -7.13 18.69
N PRO A 32 -3.49 -6.44 18.69
CA PRO A 32 -4.75 -7.10 18.97
C PRO A 32 -4.93 -8.26 17.97
N ALA A 33 -5.25 -9.45 18.48
CA ALA A 33 -5.66 -10.56 17.66
C ALA A 33 -6.84 -10.14 16.74
N PRO A 34 -6.97 -10.70 15.52
CA PRO A 34 -7.93 -10.28 14.49
C PRO A 34 -9.37 -10.73 14.78
N GLY A 35 -9.86 -10.55 16.00
CA GLY A 35 -11.27 -10.74 16.36
C GLY A 35 -12.06 -9.46 16.08
N GLY A 36 -12.40 -9.19 14.82
CA GLY A 36 -13.32 -8.08 14.49
C GLY A 36 -13.17 -7.45 13.10
N LEU A 37 -12.16 -7.85 12.33
CA LEU A 37 -11.93 -7.32 10.99
C LEU A 37 -12.76 -8.09 9.95
N THR A 38 -13.97 -7.62 9.69
CA THR A 38 -14.87 -8.17 8.66
C THR A 38 -14.96 -7.25 7.46
N GLY A 39 -15.56 -7.72 6.37
CA GLY A 39 -15.81 -6.90 5.19
C GLY A 39 -14.52 -6.51 4.44
N MET A 40 -14.64 -5.46 3.63
CA MET A 40 -13.55 -5.00 2.75
C MET A 40 -12.34 -4.48 3.55
N GLN A 41 -12.57 -3.77 4.66
CA GLN A 41 -11.50 -3.34 5.57
C GLN A 41 -10.68 -4.54 6.05
N GLY A 42 -11.35 -5.61 6.50
CA GLY A 42 -10.68 -6.81 6.96
C GLY A 42 -9.91 -7.52 5.86
N GLN A 43 -10.46 -7.62 4.66
CA GLN A 43 -9.77 -8.17 3.49
C GLN A 43 -8.48 -7.39 3.18
N LEU A 44 -8.57 -6.06 3.06
CA LEU A 44 -7.44 -5.20 2.70
C LEU A 44 -6.30 -5.33 3.72
N ILE A 45 -6.59 -5.14 5.00
CA ILE A 45 -5.56 -5.16 6.04
C ILE A 45 -4.93 -6.54 6.21
N LEU A 46 -5.74 -7.62 6.14
CA LEU A 46 -5.25 -8.99 6.27
C LEU A 46 -4.32 -9.35 5.11
N GLN A 47 -4.72 -9.05 3.89
CA GLN A 47 -3.95 -9.42 2.70
C GLN A 47 -2.68 -8.58 2.57
N THR A 48 -2.75 -7.26 2.79
CA THR A 48 -1.56 -6.41 2.84
C THR A 48 -0.55 -6.93 3.85
N ASN A 49 -1.00 -7.28 5.06
CA ASN A 49 -0.10 -7.77 6.11
C ASN A 49 0.48 -9.17 5.82
N LYS A 50 -0.29 -10.08 5.21
CA LYS A 50 0.24 -11.39 4.75
C LYS A 50 1.30 -11.21 3.68
N ILE A 51 1.08 -10.32 2.70
CA ILE A 51 2.04 -10.01 1.64
C ILE A 51 3.31 -9.39 2.24
N ARG A 52 3.17 -8.36 3.09
CA ARG A 52 4.30 -7.72 3.78
C ARG A 52 5.12 -8.73 4.59
N ALA A 53 4.46 -9.59 5.37
CA ALA A 53 5.12 -10.60 6.19
C ALA A 53 5.92 -11.61 5.35
N ALA A 54 5.44 -12.00 4.17
CA ALA A 54 6.18 -12.90 3.27
C ALA A 54 7.52 -12.33 2.78
N HIS A 55 7.68 -11.01 2.85
CA HIS A 55 8.92 -10.27 2.53
C HIS A 55 9.70 -9.85 3.78
N GLY A 56 9.31 -10.30 4.97
CA GLY A 56 9.95 -9.92 6.24
C GLY A 56 9.63 -8.50 6.72
N LEU A 57 8.61 -7.85 6.15
CA LEU A 57 8.20 -6.51 6.55
C LEU A 57 7.21 -6.55 7.71
N GLY A 58 7.25 -5.52 8.57
CA GLY A 58 6.28 -5.34 9.65
C GLY A 58 4.86 -5.06 9.13
N PRO A 59 3.83 -5.37 9.92
CA PRO A 59 2.44 -5.11 9.53
C PRO A 59 2.13 -3.61 9.53
N VAL A 60 1.12 -3.23 8.77
CA VAL A 60 0.47 -1.91 8.84
C VAL A 60 -0.79 -1.99 9.69
N ALA A 61 -1.12 -0.88 10.34
CA ALA A 61 -2.38 -0.67 11.05
C ALA A 61 -3.38 0.11 10.19
N TRP A 62 -4.67 -0.01 10.51
CA TRP A 62 -5.70 0.77 9.85
C TRP A 62 -5.73 2.20 10.42
N ASP A 63 -5.63 3.21 9.56
CA ASP A 63 -5.85 4.60 9.94
C ASP A 63 -7.34 4.94 9.79
N ALA A 64 -8.06 4.86 10.91
CA ALA A 64 -9.50 5.14 10.94
C ALA A 64 -9.83 6.60 10.58
N ALA A 65 -8.99 7.57 10.98
CA ALA A 65 -9.26 8.98 10.75
C ALA A 65 -9.10 9.36 9.28
N LEU A 66 -8.05 8.87 8.62
CA LEU A 66 -7.85 9.08 7.19
C LEU A 66 -8.84 8.24 6.37
N SER A 67 -9.24 7.06 6.85
CA SER A 67 -10.20 6.19 6.14
C SER A 67 -11.58 6.85 5.99
N VAL A 68 -12.03 7.65 6.96
CA VAL A 68 -13.27 8.44 6.81
C VAL A 68 -13.20 9.36 5.60
N GLN A 69 -12.08 10.04 5.40
CA GLN A 69 -11.90 10.96 4.27
C GLN A 69 -11.74 10.20 2.94
N MET A 70 -11.05 9.06 2.97
CA MET A 70 -10.94 8.17 1.80
C MET A 70 -12.30 7.60 1.39
N GLN A 71 -13.15 7.25 2.36
CA GLN A 71 -14.49 6.76 2.09
C GLN A 71 -15.38 7.88 1.52
N GLN A 72 -15.30 9.11 2.06
CA GLN A 72 -15.99 10.27 1.46
C GLN A 72 -15.59 10.49 -0.01
N TYR A 73 -14.31 10.32 -0.33
CA TYR A 73 -13.85 10.37 -1.71
C TYR A 73 -14.44 9.23 -2.55
N ALA A 74 -14.41 7.99 -2.05
CA ALA A 74 -14.97 6.83 -2.73
C ALA A 74 -16.49 6.95 -2.97
N ASP A 75 -17.23 7.47 -1.99
CA ASP A 75 -18.69 7.67 -2.04
C ASP A 75 -19.09 8.68 -3.14
N SER A 76 -18.20 9.62 -3.48
CA SER A 76 -18.41 10.53 -4.61
C SER A 76 -18.35 9.84 -5.99
N CYS A 77 -17.99 8.56 -6.02
CA CYS A 77 -17.82 7.75 -7.22
C CYS A 77 -16.93 8.41 -8.30
N PRO A 78 -15.66 8.68 -7.98
CA PRO A 78 -14.77 9.45 -8.86
C PRO A 78 -14.40 8.72 -10.17
N GLY A 79 -14.74 7.43 -10.29
CA GLY A 79 -14.28 6.54 -11.36
C GLY A 79 -12.82 6.10 -11.15
N PHE A 80 -12.26 5.33 -12.08
CA PHE A 80 -10.89 4.81 -11.96
C PHE A 80 -9.82 5.92 -12.14
N LYS A 81 -9.70 6.80 -11.14
CA LYS A 81 -8.75 7.91 -11.08
C LYS A 81 -8.22 8.12 -9.67
N HIS A 82 -6.98 8.57 -9.55
CA HIS A 82 -6.42 9.00 -8.27
C HIS A 82 -7.04 10.34 -7.81
N GLY A 83 -7.05 10.59 -6.50
CA GLY A 83 -7.49 11.86 -5.91
C GLY A 83 -7.89 11.73 -4.44
N GLY A 84 -8.76 12.64 -3.98
CA GLY A 84 -9.18 12.67 -2.57
C GLY A 84 -8.11 13.26 -1.66
N PRO A 85 -8.03 12.83 -0.40
CA PRO A 85 -6.99 13.27 0.55
C PRO A 85 -5.59 13.08 -0.02
N SER A 86 -4.68 14.02 0.28
CA SER A 86 -3.27 13.87 -0.09
C SER A 86 -2.65 12.66 0.61
N GLY A 87 -1.73 12.00 -0.09
CA GLY A 87 -1.03 10.82 0.42
C GLY A 87 -0.49 9.96 -0.70
N TRP A 88 0.18 8.89 -0.31
CA TRP A 88 0.69 7.88 -1.22
C TRP A 88 -0.43 6.91 -1.54
N GLN A 89 -0.98 6.97 -2.75
CA GLN A 89 -2.23 6.31 -3.06
C GLN A 89 -2.06 5.12 -3.98
N ASN A 90 -2.72 4.02 -3.63
CA ASN A 90 -3.02 2.93 -4.55
C ASN A 90 -4.49 2.94 -4.96
N LEU A 91 -4.74 2.56 -6.21
CA LEU A 91 -6.08 2.42 -6.79
C LEU A 91 -6.20 1.04 -7.45
N ALA A 92 -7.32 0.36 -7.23
CA ALA A 92 -7.65 -0.84 -7.97
C ALA A 92 -9.16 -0.97 -8.17
N SER A 93 -9.54 -1.79 -9.15
CA SER A 93 -10.85 -2.41 -9.16
C SER A 93 -10.96 -3.36 -7.98
N ASN A 94 -12.15 -3.50 -7.42
CA ASN A 94 -12.42 -4.49 -6.40
C ASN A 94 -13.62 -5.35 -6.78
N THR A 95 -13.76 -6.48 -6.10
CA THR A 95 -14.98 -7.29 -6.14
C THR A 95 -15.84 -6.90 -4.95
N PRO A 96 -17.08 -6.42 -5.16
CA PRO A 96 -18.01 -6.16 -4.07
C PRO A 96 -18.24 -7.40 -3.22
N CYS A 97 -18.25 -7.21 -1.91
CA CYS A 97 -18.44 -8.27 -0.93
C CYS A 97 -18.94 -7.67 0.38
N THR A 98 -19.49 -8.51 1.26
CA THR A 98 -19.99 -8.09 2.58
C THR A 98 -19.62 -9.10 3.65
N GLY A 99 -19.37 -8.62 4.87
CA GLY A 99 -19.02 -9.46 6.01
C GLY A 99 -17.85 -10.42 5.71
N ASP A 100 -17.98 -11.67 6.13
CA ASP A 100 -16.91 -12.66 6.03
C ASP A 100 -16.64 -13.13 4.60
N THR A 101 -17.58 -12.92 3.67
CA THR A 101 -17.37 -13.29 2.25
C THR A 101 -16.20 -12.52 1.64
N CYS A 102 -15.93 -11.31 2.11
CA CYS A 102 -14.77 -10.53 1.70
C CYS A 102 -13.45 -11.24 1.99
N LEU A 103 -13.35 -11.96 3.11
CA LEU A 103 -12.12 -12.66 3.50
C LEU A 103 -11.81 -13.87 2.61
N LYS A 104 -12.77 -14.28 1.76
CA LYS A 104 -12.63 -15.41 0.83
C LYS A 104 -12.33 -14.98 -0.62
N ILE A 105 -12.06 -13.70 -0.85
CA ILE A 105 -11.75 -13.13 -2.16
C ILE A 105 -10.33 -12.56 -2.13
N VAL A 106 -9.51 -12.92 -3.12
CA VAL A 106 -8.22 -12.27 -3.35
C VAL A 106 -8.46 -10.85 -3.86
N GLY A 107 -8.01 -9.86 -3.10
CA GLY A 107 -8.40 -8.47 -3.23
C GLY A 107 -7.36 -7.56 -3.86
N ALA A 108 -7.57 -6.25 -3.69
CA ALA A 108 -6.74 -5.21 -4.28
C ALA A 108 -5.27 -5.27 -3.85
N ALA A 109 -4.97 -5.68 -2.61
CA ALA A 109 -3.61 -5.87 -2.13
C ALA A 109 -2.81 -6.85 -3.03
N TRP A 110 -3.45 -7.92 -3.49
CA TRP A 110 -2.83 -8.84 -4.44
C TRP A 110 -2.68 -8.22 -5.84
N LEU A 111 -3.67 -7.46 -6.31
CA LEU A 111 -3.61 -6.80 -7.62
C LEU A 111 -2.44 -5.80 -7.70
N TRP A 112 -2.19 -5.06 -6.63
CA TRP A 112 -1.04 -4.16 -6.51
C TRP A 112 0.30 -4.88 -6.44
N TYR A 113 0.31 -6.11 -5.96
CA TYR A 113 1.52 -6.88 -5.73
C TYR A 113 1.91 -7.72 -6.94
N ASP A 114 0.99 -8.54 -7.47
CA ASP A 114 1.28 -9.69 -8.31
C ASP A 114 2.10 -9.34 -9.56
N GLN A 115 1.65 -8.40 -10.36
CA GLN A 115 2.35 -8.10 -11.62
C GLN A 115 3.48 -7.10 -11.43
N GLU A 116 3.41 -6.26 -10.40
CA GLU A 116 4.37 -5.18 -10.16
C GLU A 116 5.66 -5.68 -9.50
N GLU A 117 5.55 -6.65 -8.60
CA GLU A 117 6.73 -7.25 -7.93
C GLU A 117 7.70 -7.88 -8.94
N THR A 118 7.17 -8.44 -10.04
CA THR A 118 8.00 -9.05 -11.10
C THR A 118 8.83 -8.01 -11.87
N LYS A 119 8.43 -6.73 -11.78
CA LYS A 119 9.14 -5.59 -12.38
C LYS A 119 10.06 -4.91 -11.37
N TRP A 120 10.03 -5.30 -10.10
CA TRP A 120 10.93 -4.77 -9.09
C TRP A 120 12.33 -5.40 -9.21
N ASN A 121 13.35 -4.57 -9.30
CA ASN A 121 14.73 -5.01 -9.16
C ASN A 121 15.08 -5.07 -7.68
N TYR A 122 15.04 -6.28 -7.10
CA TYR A 122 15.34 -6.49 -5.69
C TYR A 122 16.81 -6.28 -5.31
N ASP A 123 17.74 -6.33 -6.27
CA ASP A 123 19.17 -6.13 -5.98
C ASP A 123 19.52 -4.64 -5.96
N ALA A 124 18.86 -3.85 -6.83
CA ALA A 124 19.03 -2.40 -6.91
C ALA A 124 18.01 -1.60 -6.09
N HIS A 125 16.93 -2.24 -5.63
CA HIS A 125 15.76 -1.63 -4.99
C HIS A 125 15.13 -0.52 -5.82
N THR A 126 14.93 -0.79 -7.11
CA THR A 126 14.34 0.15 -8.08
C THR A 126 13.35 -0.55 -8.99
N CYS A 127 12.45 0.22 -9.62
CA CYS A 127 11.57 -0.31 -10.65
C CYS A 127 12.32 -0.53 -11.97
N ASN A 128 12.11 -1.68 -12.61
CA ASN A 128 12.54 -1.89 -14.00
C ASN A 128 11.56 -1.19 -14.94
N GLY A 129 11.92 0.02 -15.36
CA GLY A 129 11.11 0.87 -16.23
C GLY A 129 10.52 2.06 -15.48
N ASP A 130 9.43 2.62 -16.00
CA ASP A 130 8.76 3.77 -15.39
C ASP A 130 8.16 3.40 -14.03
N TRP A 131 8.29 4.30 -13.04
CA TRP A 131 7.80 4.02 -11.68
C TRP A 131 6.30 3.67 -11.63
N SER A 132 5.50 4.15 -12.58
CA SER A 132 4.08 3.84 -12.69
C SER A 132 3.77 2.34 -12.81
N VAL A 133 4.73 1.50 -13.21
CA VAL A 133 4.53 0.04 -13.30
C VAL A 133 4.91 -0.72 -12.04
N CYS A 134 5.49 -0.03 -11.04
CA CYS A 134 5.81 -0.58 -9.70
C CYS A 134 5.21 0.25 -8.56
N GLY A 135 4.47 1.33 -8.86
CA GLY A 135 4.10 2.33 -7.87
C GLY A 135 3.21 1.77 -6.78
N HIS A 136 2.31 0.84 -7.11
CA HIS A 136 1.44 0.23 -6.11
C HIS A 136 2.21 -0.72 -5.20
N PHE A 137 3.10 -1.52 -5.78
CA PHE A 137 4.01 -2.39 -5.03
C PHE A 137 4.89 -1.55 -4.10
N SER A 138 5.55 -0.52 -4.64
CA SER A 138 6.45 0.37 -3.88
C SER A 138 5.74 0.99 -2.68
N ASN A 139 4.53 1.53 -2.90
CA ASN A 139 3.73 2.11 -1.83
C ASN A 139 3.36 1.11 -0.75
N MET A 140 2.87 -0.07 -1.14
CA MET A 140 2.42 -1.07 -0.19
C MET A 140 3.58 -1.73 0.57
N MET A 141 4.74 -1.86 -0.08
CA MET A 141 5.89 -2.63 0.40
C MET A 141 7.00 -1.77 1.00
N SER A 142 6.82 -0.45 1.11
CA SER A 142 7.80 0.39 1.80
C SER A 142 7.89 0.01 3.30
N PRO A 143 9.10 -0.26 3.84
CA PRO A 143 9.28 -0.65 5.24
C PRO A 143 8.76 0.37 6.24
N ASP A 144 8.84 1.65 5.90
CA ASP A 144 8.46 2.77 6.76
C ASP A 144 6.95 3.05 6.78
N VAL A 145 6.18 2.39 5.91
CA VAL A 145 4.72 2.44 5.99
C VAL A 145 4.28 1.67 7.24
N THR A 146 3.65 2.36 8.19
CA THR A 146 3.03 1.70 9.37
C THR A 146 1.52 1.80 9.38
N LYS A 147 0.92 2.59 8.47
CA LYS A 147 -0.54 2.74 8.36
C LYS A 147 -1.05 2.76 6.94
N ILE A 148 -2.25 2.21 6.77
CA ILE A 148 -3.05 2.22 5.55
C ILE A 148 -4.46 2.73 5.87
N ALA A 149 -5.03 3.53 4.97
CA ALA A 149 -6.37 4.06 5.07
C ALA A 149 -7.07 3.91 3.72
N CYS A 150 -8.26 3.32 3.68
CA CYS A 150 -8.93 3.12 2.41
C CYS A 150 -10.39 3.57 2.43
N GLY A 151 -10.90 3.80 1.22
CA GLY A 151 -12.31 3.90 0.91
C GLY A 151 -12.61 3.08 -0.33
N TRP A 152 -13.83 2.56 -0.43
CA TRP A 152 -14.28 1.77 -1.58
C TRP A 152 -15.73 2.06 -1.90
N SER A 153 -16.08 1.96 -3.19
CA SER A 153 -17.46 2.17 -3.61
C SER A 153 -17.80 1.34 -4.84
N GLN A 154 -19.07 0.96 -4.93
CA GLN A 154 -19.67 0.37 -6.13
C GLN A 154 -20.34 1.50 -6.92
N CYS A 155 -19.67 1.93 -7.98
CA CYS A 155 -20.11 2.99 -8.86
C CYS A 155 -20.78 2.44 -10.12
N SER A 156 -21.50 3.29 -10.84
CA SER A 156 -22.19 2.91 -12.09
C SER A 156 -21.25 2.35 -13.16
N ASN A 157 -19.99 2.76 -13.15
CA ASN A 157 -18.95 2.34 -14.10
C ASN A 157 -17.99 1.26 -13.57
N GLY A 158 -18.15 0.82 -12.32
CA GLY A 158 -17.29 -0.20 -11.72
C GLY A 158 -17.20 -0.11 -10.22
N SER A 159 -16.59 -1.12 -9.60
CA SER A 159 -16.33 -1.13 -8.16
C SER A 159 -14.85 -0.94 -7.92
N TYR A 160 -14.51 0.01 -7.06
CA TYR A 160 -13.14 0.50 -6.90
C TYR A 160 -12.77 0.68 -5.44
N VAL A 161 -11.48 0.60 -5.16
CA VAL A 161 -10.88 0.90 -3.86
C VAL A 161 -9.70 1.86 -4.05
N TRP A 162 -9.63 2.84 -3.16
CA TRP A 162 -8.52 3.76 -3.03
C TRP A 162 -7.94 3.61 -1.64
N CYS A 163 -6.63 3.38 -1.55
CA CYS A 163 -5.92 3.28 -0.28
C CYS A 163 -4.77 4.29 -0.25
N ASN A 164 -4.74 5.13 0.78
CA ASN A 164 -3.59 5.95 1.09
C ASN A 164 -2.73 5.30 2.18
N TYR A 165 -1.42 5.51 2.08
CA TYR A 165 -0.45 5.21 3.12
C TYR A 165 0.05 6.51 3.75
N GLU A 166 0.33 6.48 5.07
CA GLU A 166 0.79 7.68 5.79
C GLU A 166 2.15 8.21 5.26
N TRP A 167 2.96 7.30 4.75
CA TRP A 167 4.26 7.55 4.14
C TRP A 167 4.54 6.45 3.12
N SER A 168 5.42 6.70 2.17
CA SER A 168 6.00 5.71 1.27
C SER A 168 7.28 6.29 0.69
N GLU A 169 8.16 5.40 0.24
CA GLU A 169 9.33 5.76 -0.53
C GLU A 169 9.14 5.30 -1.97
N MET A 170 9.75 6.02 -2.92
CA MET A 170 9.72 5.65 -4.33
C MET A 170 10.57 4.39 -4.61
N ASN A 171 11.64 4.20 -3.84
CA ASN A 171 12.63 3.12 -4.01
C ASN A 171 12.89 2.37 -2.68
N PRO A 172 11.86 1.72 -2.09
CA PRO A 172 12.01 1.06 -0.80
C PRO A 172 12.91 -0.18 -0.90
N VAL A 173 13.66 -0.42 0.17
CA VAL A 173 14.42 -1.65 0.35
C VAL A 173 13.47 -2.80 0.69
N VAL A 174 13.10 -3.58 -0.32
CA VAL A 174 12.23 -4.76 -0.20
C VAL A 174 13.03 -6.02 -0.49
N SER A 175 12.98 -7.01 0.40
CA SER A 175 13.58 -8.33 0.18
C SER A 175 12.67 -9.19 -0.71
N ARG A 176 13.20 -10.24 -1.34
CA ARG A 176 12.34 -11.23 -2.05
C ARG A 176 11.49 -12.01 -1.05
N ILE A 177 10.40 -12.64 -1.53
CA ILE A 177 9.65 -13.60 -0.71
C ILE A 177 10.62 -14.66 -0.17
N SER A 178 10.49 -14.99 1.12
CA SER A 178 11.23 -16.06 1.76
C SER A 178 10.29 -17.05 2.43
N GLY A 179 10.65 -18.34 2.41
CA GLY A 179 9.93 -19.40 3.12
C GLY A 179 8.63 -19.89 2.48
N MET A 180 8.19 -19.31 1.36
CA MET A 180 7.02 -19.78 0.59
C MET A 180 7.12 -19.40 -0.89
N THR A 181 6.36 -20.08 -1.75
CA THR A 181 6.16 -19.68 -3.14
C THR A 181 5.11 -18.57 -3.25
N LYS A 182 5.11 -17.86 -4.38
CA LYS A 182 4.10 -16.85 -4.68
C LYS A 182 2.67 -17.42 -4.75
N ASP A 183 2.52 -18.65 -5.25
CA ASP A 183 1.22 -19.34 -5.26
C ASP A 183 0.76 -19.72 -3.85
N GLN A 184 1.68 -20.16 -2.98
CA GLN A 184 1.38 -20.40 -1.57
C GLN A 184 0.98 -19.10 -0.87
N LEU A 185 1.68 -17.99 -1.14
CA LEU A 185 1.29 -16.68 -0.63
C LEU A 185 -0.12 -16.32 -1.07
N LYS A 186 -0.42 -16.42 -2.37
CA LYS A 186 -1.77 -16.13 -2.91
C LYS A 186 -2.85 -16.99 -2.25
N ALA A 187 -2.62 -18.29 -2.12
CA ALA A 187 -3.55 -19.20 -1.47
C ALA A 187 -3.77 -18.84 0.01
N SER A 188 -2.71 -18.42 0.70
CA SER A 188 -2.80 -17.99 2.09
C SER A 188 -3.68 -16.77 2.31
N LEU A 189 -3.89 -15.91 1.30
CA LEU A 189 -4.64 -14.65 1.44
C LEU A 189 -6.12 -14.87 1.81
N ILE A 190 -6.68 -16.01 1.45
CA ILE A 190 -8.09 -16.37 1.65
C ILE A 190 -8.30 -17.62 2.53
N ALA A 191 -7.20 -18.20 3.02
CA ALA A 191 -7.21 -19.31 3.97
C ALA A 191 -7.88 -18.89 5.28
#